data_AF-A0A5N6LSR7-F1
#
_entry.id   AF-A0A5N6LSR7-F1
#
_cell.length_a   1.000
_cell.length_b   1.000
_cell.length_c   1.000
_cell.angle_alpha   90.00
_cell.angle_beta   90.00
_cell.angle_gamma   90.00
#
_symmetry.space_group_name_H-M   'P 1'
#
loop_
_entity.id
_entity.type
_entity.pdbx_description
1 polymer ?
#
loop_
_entity_poly.entity_id
_entity_poly.type
_entity_poly.pdbx_seq_one_letter_code
_entity_poly.pdbx_strand_id
1 'polypeptide(L)'
;MTVVLRRLIFAATILIALSFAHSIHDKCRACNAVAEELEFQMMKEKPKNHLDMRHRLDSKGQRRGKVIDYKVSELRVVDLLDGLCDKMQDYTLQKVDSTKKIWMKVDDWDNITSNKQESRAYSKEISSYCGRLLEETEDEVSQCLLAICAYISTF
;
A
#
# COMPACT_ATOMS: atom_id res chain seq x y z
N MET A 1 -43.41 -2.18 27.71
CA MET A 1 -42.39 -3.06 27.10
C MET A 1 -41.99 -2.65 25.68
N THR A 2 -42.93 -2.39 24.77
CA THR A 2 -42.64 -2.07 23.34
C THR A 2 -41.85 -0.78 23.12
N VAL A 3 -42.09 0.27 23.92
CA VAL A 3 -41.36 1.55 23.83
C VAL A 3 -39.90 1.43 24.25
N VAL A 4 -39.63 0.67 25.31
CA VAL A 4 -38.27 0.39 25.80
C VAL A 4 -37.51 -0.44 24.78
N LEU A 5 -38.14 -1.49 24.23
CA LEU A 5 -37.55 -2.33 23.19
C LEU A 5 -37.22 -1.53 21.92
N ARG A 6 -38.12 -0.65 21.48
CA ARG A 6 -37.87 0.25 20.34
C ARG A 6 -36.70 1.19 20.60
N ARG A 7 -36.61 1.80 21.80
CA ARG A 7 -35.46 2.65 22.16
C ARG A 7 -34.13 1.89 22.19
N LEU A 8 -34.14 0.64 22.67
CA LEU A 8 -32.94 -0.22 22.65
C LEU A 8 -32.52 -0.59 21.23
N ILE A 9 -33.46 -0.92 20.35
CA ILE A 9 -33.18 -1.20 18.93
C ILE A 9 -32.58 0.03 18.24
N PHE A 10 -33.16 1.22 18.45
CA PHE A 10 -32.62 2.46 17.89
C PHE A 10 -31.21 2.77 18.42
N ALA A 11 -30.97 2.62 19.72
CA ALA A 11 -29.64 2.81 20.29
C ALA A 11 -28.62 1.81 19.72
N ALA A 12 -29.00 0.54 19.57
CA ALA A 12 -28.14 -0.49 18.97
C ALA A 12 -27.80 -0.17 17.50
N THR A 13 -28.76 0.29 16.70
CA THR A 13 -28.50 0.69 15.31
C THR A 13 -27.53 1.86 15.21
N ILE A 14 -27.62 2.83 16.13
CA ILE A 14 -26.71 3.98 16.18
C ILE A 14 -25.29 3.53 16.56
N LEU A 15 -25.16 2.66 17.56
CA LEU A 15 -23.87 2.08 17.98
C LEU A 15 -23.20 1.30 16.85
N ILE A 16 -23.97 0.52 16.09
CA ILE A 16 -23.48 -0.24 14.94
C ILE A 16 -23.03 0.70 13.81
N ALA A 17 -23.81 1.74 13.48
CA ALA A 17 -23.41 2.70 12.45
C ALA A 17 -22.12 3.45 12.82
N LEU A 18 -21.97 3.82 14.09
CA LEU A 18 -20.76 4.47 14.59
C LEU A 18 -19.53 3.56 14.50
N SER A 19 -19.62 2.28 14.84
CA SER A 19 -18.47 1.37 14.76
C SER A 19 -18.02 1.13 13.31
N PHE A 20 -18.97 1.02 12.36
CA PHE A 20 -18.65 0.95 10.93
C PHE A 20 -17.92 2.19 10.43
N ALA A 21 -18.38 3.39 10.81
CA ALA A 21 -17.73 4.65 10.42
C ALA A 21 -16.27 4.73 10.90
N HIS A 22 -15.98 4.30 12.14
CA HIS A 22 -14.61 4.27 12.66
C HIS A 22 -13.74 3.23 11.93
N SER A 23 -14.29 2.05 11.64
CA SER A 23 -13.57 1.00 10.89
C SER A 23 -13.21 1.44 9.48
N ILE A 24 -14.11 2.15 8.79
CA ILE A 24 -13.85 2.68 7.44
C ILE A 24 -12.73 3.71 7.47
N HIS A 25 -12.70 4.59 8.47
CA HIS A 25 -11.67 5.62 8.59
C HIS A 25 -10.28 5.03 8.86
N ASP A 26 -10.22 4.04 9.75
CA ASP A 26 -8.96 3.35 10.07
C ASP A 26 -8.43 2.59 8.83
N LYS A 27 -9.31 1.98 8.02
CA LYS A 27 -8.95 1.35 6.73
C LYS A 27 -8.50 2.35 5.66
N CYS A 28 -9.23 3.45 5.48
CA CYS A 28 -8.87 4.50 4.52
C CYS A 28 -7.48 5.08 4.83
N ARG A 29 -7.19 5.32 6.11
CA ARG A 29 -5.87 5.76 6.56
C ARG A 29 -4.78 4.72 6.32
N ALA A 30 -5.09 3.43 6.51
CA ALA A 30 -4.15 2.36 6.19
C ALA A 30 -3.84 2.33 4.68
N CYS A 31 -4.85 2.48 3.82
CA CYS A 31 -4.68 2.58 2.37
C CYS A 31 -3.76 3.75 1.99
N ASN A 32 -4.00 4.94 2.56
CA ASN A 32 -3.15 6.11 2.32
C ASN A 32 -1.69 5.87 2.74
N ALA A 33 -1.45 5.18 3.87
CA ALA A 33 -0.10 4.86 4.31
C ALA A 33 0.61 3.88 3.35
N VAL A 34 -0.12 2.89 2.80
CA VAL A 34 0.40 1.98 1.77
C VAL A 34 0.74 2.74 0.49
N ALA A 35 -0.14 3.65 0.05
CA ALA A 35 0.08 4.47 -1.13
C ALA A 35 1.30 5.39 -0.97
N GLU A 36 1.45 6.04 0.19
CA GLU A 36 2.59 6.90 0.51
C GLU A 36 3.91 6.11 0.51
N GLU A 37 3.93 4.90 1.07
CA GLU A 37 5.13 4.05 1.01
C GLU A 37 5.47 3.67 -0.43
N LEU A 38 4.48 3.33 -1.26
CA LEU A 38 4.68 3.03 -2.69
C LEU A 38 5.25 4.25 -3.44
N GLU A 39 4.68 5.43 -3.25
CA GLU A 39 5.19 6.68 -3.83
C GLU A 39 6.65 6.94 -3.39
N PHE A 40 6.96 6.69 -2.13
CA PHE A 40 8.32 6.79 -1.61
C PHE A 40 9.27 5.80 -2.27
N GLN A 41 8.84 4.57 -2.55
CA GLN A 41 9.64 3.60 -3.31
C GLN A 41 9.93 4.10 -4.72
N MET A 42 8.94 4.68 -5.39
CA MET A 42 9.09 5.26 -6.73
C MET A 42 10.07 6.43 -6.72
N MET A 43 10.01 7.31 -5.73
CA MET A 43 10.94 8.44 -5.60
C MET A 43 12.38 7.98 -5.31
N LYS A 44 12.55 6.86 -4.61
CA LYS A 44 13.86 6.25 -4.31
C LYS A 44 14.35 5.27 -5.36
N GLU A 45 13.57 5.06 -6.42
CA GLU A 45 13.88 4.14 -7.50
C GLU A 45 15.21 4.54 -8.14
N LYS A 46 16.17 3.60 -8.14
CA LYS A 46 17.46 3.83 -8.80
C LYS A 46 17.31 3.62 -10.30
N PRO A 47 18.02 4.41 -11.14
CA PRO A 47 18.05 4.18 -12.58
C PRO A 47 18.46 2.73 -12.89
N LYS A 48 17.65 2.03 -13.68
CA LYS A 48 17.96 0.68 -14.18
C LYS A 48 18.16 0.71 -15.69
N ASN A 49 18.92 -0.27 -16.18
CA ASN A 49 19.14 -0.44 -17.61
C ASN A 49 17.88 -0.96 -18.31
N HIS A 50 17.84 -0.78 -19.64
CA HIS A 50 16.82 -1.37 -20.48
C HIS A 50 16.80 -2.91 -20.37
N LEU A 51 15.62 -3.50 -20.51
CA LEU A 51 15.46 -4.94 -20.61
C LEU A 51 15.84 -5.38 -22.02
N ASP A 52 16.94 -6.11 -22.14
CA ASP A 52 17.42 -6.65 -23.42
C ASP A 52 16.82 -8.05 -23.67
N MET A 53 15.71 -8.09 -24.42
CA MET A 53 15.06 -9.35 -24.80
C MET A 53 15.68 -9.97 -26.07
N ARG A 54 16.84 -9.48 -26.54
CA ARG A 54 17.51 -9.98 -27.75
C ARG A 54 18.40 -11.17 -27.43
N HIS A 55 17.78 -12.33 -27.24
CA HIS A 55 18.50 -13.55 -26.87
C HIS A 55 19.10 -14.28 -28.08
N ARG A 56 18.68 -13.96 -29.31
CA ARG A 56 19.14 -14.62 -30.55
C ARG A 56 20.07 -13.70 -31.36
N LEU A 57 21.16 -14.28 -31.85
CA LEU A 57 22.04 -13.68 -32.84
C LEU A 57 21.60 -14.10 -34.25
N ASP A 58 21.64 -13.16 -35.20
CA ASP A 58 21.45 -13.50 -36.61
C ASP A 58 22.76 -13.97 -37.26
N SER A 59 22.68 -14.38 -38.54
CA SER A 59 23.84 -14.88 -39.30
C SER A 59 24.95 -13.85 -39.50
N LYS A 60 24.72 -12.57 -39.18
CA LYS A 60 25.71 -11.49 -39.21
C LYS A 60 26.26 -11.16 -37.81
N GLY A 61 25.91 -11.95 -36.79
CA GLY A 61 26.32 -11.72 -35.41
C GLY A 61 25.59 -10.57 -34.74
N GLN A 62 24.49 -10.06 -35.30
CA GLN A 62 23.70 -8.98 -34.71
C GLN A 62 22.59 -9.55 -33.82
N ARG A 63 22.39 -8.93 -32.65
CA ARG A 63 21.32 -9.31 -31.72
C ARG A 63 19.97 -8.83 -32.26
N ARG A 64 19.03 -9.74 -32.48
CA ARG A 64 17.66 -9.42 -32.89
C ARG A 64 16.67 -9.60 -31.75
N GLY A 65 15.68 -8.71 -31.68
CA GLY A 65 14.62 -8.75 -30.67
C GLY A 65 14.27 -7.36 -30.14
N LYS A 66 13.48 -7.33 -29.06
CA LYS A 66 12.95 -6.12 -28.44
C LYS A 66 13.90 -5.63 -27.33
N VAL A 67 14.14 -4.33 -27.28
CA VAL A 67 14.74 -3.65 -26.12
C VAL A 67 13.64 -2.80 -25.51
N ILE A 68 13.37 -2.97 -24.22
CA ILE A 68 12.28 -2.29 -23.52
C ILE A 68 12.88 -1.39 -22.45
N ASP A 69 12.47 -0.13 -22.39
CA ASP A 69 12.84 0.74 -21.26
C ASP A 69 12.22 0.17 -19.97
N TYR A 70 13.03 0.06 -18.91
CA TYR A 70 12.57 -0.42 -17.62
C TYR A 70 11.38 0.41 -17.10
N LYS A 71 11.35 1.72 -17.32
CA LYS A 71 10.29 2.62 -16.84
C LYS A 71 8.90 2.26 -17.32
N VAL A 72 8.80 1.69 -18.53
CA VAL A 72 7.53 1.29 -19.16
C VAL A 72 7.32 -0.23 -19.15
N SER A 73 8.16 -0.96 -18.41
CA SER A 73 8.10 -2.41 -18.33
C SER A 73 7.21 -2.87 -17.19
N GLU A 74 6.50 -3.99 -17.39
CA GLU A 74 5.76 -4.67 -16.32
C GLU A 74 6.70 -5.14 -15.20
N LEU A 75 7.97 -5.42 -15.51
CA LEU A 75 8.97 -5.78 -14.50
C LEU A 75 9.14 -4.67 -13.45
N ARG A 76 9.06 -3.39 -13.85
CA ARG A 76 9.12 -2.29 -12.88
C ARG A 76 7.95 -2.30 -11.91
N VAL A 77 6.76 -2.70 -12.37
CA VAL A 77 5.58 -2.84 -11.51
C VAL A 77 5.83 -3.93 -10.47
N VAL A 78 6.28 -5.11 -10.91
CA VAL A 78 6.65 -6.21 -10.02
C VAL A 78 7.70 -5.78 -9.01
N ASP A 79 8.76 -5.12 -9.46
CA ASP A 79 9.85 -4.64 -8.60
C ASP A 79 9.40 -3.57 -7.57
N LEU A 80 8.37 -2.78 -7.88
CA LEU A 80 7.84 -1.74 -6.97
C LEU A 80 6.87 -2.33 -5.93
N LEU A 81 6.09 -3.34 -6.32
CA LEU A 81 5.14 -4.02 -5.44
C LEU A 81 5.83 -5.08 -4.57
N ASP A 82 6.95 -5.63 -5.03
CA ASP A 82 7.75 -6.59 -4.26
C ASP A 82 8.22 -5.99 -2.92
N GLY A 83 7.96 -6.73 -1.84
CA GLY A 83 8.27 -6.29 -0.48
C GLY A 83 7.53 -5.03 0.02
N LEU A 84 6.57 -4.46 -0.74
CA LEU A 84 5.80 -3.29 -0.29
C LEU A 84 5.07 -3.58 1.02
N CYS A 85 4.35 -4.69 1.09
CA CYS A 85 3.59 -5.06 2.30
C CYS A 85 4.49 -5.50 3.46
N ASP A 86 5.73 -5.92 3.21
CA ASP A 86 6.71 -6.18 4.26
C ASP A 86 7.16 -4.88 4.91
N LYS A 87 7.37 -3.79 4.13
CA LYS A 87 7.71 -2.47 4.66
C LYS A 87 6.60 -1.87 5.53
N MET A 88 5.35 -2.29 5.33
CA MET A 88 4.25 -1.88 6.21
C MET A 88 4.43 -2.41 7.65
N GLN A 89 5.30 -3.40 7.89
CA GLN A 89 5.66 -3.83 9.24
C GLN A 89 6.47 -2.78 10.02
N ASP A 90 7.00 -1.77 9.33
CA ASP A 90 7.65 -0.61 9.97
C ASP A 90 6.64 0.47 10.35
N TYR A 91 5.33 0.24 10.20
CA TYR A 91 4.30 1.20 10.58
C TYR A 91 3.59 0.78 11.87
N THR A 92 3.15 1.76 12.64
CA THR A 92 2.26 1.55 13.80
C THR A 92 1.14 2.59 13.80
N LEU A 93 0.03 2.25 14.46
CA LEU A 93 -1.07 3.16 14.69
C LEU A 93 -0.85 3.93 15.99
N GLN A 94 -0.76 5.26 15.92
CA GLN A 94 -0.61 6.13 17.08
C GLN A 94 -1.86 6.99 17.27
N LYS A 95 -2.27 7.17 18.54
CA LYS A 95 -3.34 8.11 18.91
C LYS A 95 -2.72 9.51 19.02
N VAL A 96 -3.18 10.43 18.18
CA VAL A 96 -2.80 11.85 18.23
C VAL A 96 -3.72 12.57 19.21
N ASP A 97 -5.02 12.29 19.15
CA ASP A 97 -6.06 12.84 20.00
C ASP A 97 -7.05 11.75 20.44
N SER A 98 -8.07 12.10 21.23
CA SER A 98 -9.09 11.17 21.72
C SER A 98 -9.86 10.45 20.59
N THR A 99 -9.97 11.05 19.42
CA THR A 99 -10.68 10.53 18.25
C THR A 99 -9.80 10.27 17.03
N LYS A 100 -8.55 10.79 17.02
CA LYS A 100 -7.69 10.76 15.83
C LYS A 100 -6.53 9.78 16.00
N LYS A 101 -6.50 8.76 15.14
CA LYS A 101 -5.36 7.85 14.99
C LYS A 101 -4.62 8.09 13.68
N ILE A 102 -3.30 7.97 13.66
CA ILE A 102 -2.53 8.08 12.42
C ILE A 102 -1.60 6.88 12.30
N TRP A 103 -1.39 6.40 11.08
CA TRP A 103 -0.32 5.48 10.78
C TRP A 103 0.97 6.28 10.69
N MET A 104 1.99 5.84 11.40
CA MET A 104 3.32 6.45 11.37
C MET A 104 4.36 5.38 11.14
N LYS A 105 5.38 5.72 10.35
CA LYS A 105 6.57 4.89 10.20
C LYS A 105 7.41 4.97 11.47
N VAL A 106 7.92 3.84 11.90
CA VAL A 106 8.72 3.66 13.10
C VAL A 106 10.17 3.44 12.66
N ASP A 107 11.00 4.46 12.87
CA ASP A 107 12.44 4.35 12.56
C ASP A 107 13.18 3.47 13.57
N ASP A 108 12.76 3.51 14.83
CA ASP A 108 13.35 2.73 15.91
C ASP A 108 12.26 2.28 16.89
N TRP A 109 12.08 0.96 16.96
CA TRP A 109 11.10 0.30 17.82
C TRP A 109 11.40 0.44 19.32
N ASP A 110 12.64 0.78 19.68
CA ASP A 110 13.00 1.04 21.07
C ASP A 110 12.55 2.40 21.58
N ASN A 111 12.32 3.35 20.67
CA ASN A 111 11.81 4.69 20.99
C ASN A 111 10.28 4.72 21.18
N ILE A 112 9.59 3.60 20.98
CA ILE A 112 8.15 3.51 21.26
C ILE A 112 7.93 3.48 22.77
N THR A 113 7.38 4.59 23.28
CA THR A 113 6.99 4.76 24.70
C THR A 113 5.62 4.17 25.01
N SER A 114 4.79 3.90 24.00
CA SER A 114 3.52 3.20 24.14
C SER A 114 3.71 1.68 24.29
N ASN A 115 2.61 0.95 24.42
CA ASN A 115 2.66 -0.51 24.51
C ASN A 115 3.26 -1.12 23.22
N LYS A 116 4.54 -1.53 23.29
CA LYS A 116 5.27 -2.12 22.15
C LYS A 116 4.55 -3.32 21.54
N GLN A 117 3.90 -4.16 22.36
CA GLN A 117 3.19 -5.33 21.87
C GLN A 117 1.96 -4.94 21.03
N GLU A 118 1.22 -3.93 21.48
CA GLU A 118 0.07 -3.38 20.73
C GLU A 118 0.54 -2.73 19.42
N SER A 119 1.61 -1.94 19.45
CA SER A 119 2.20 -1.33 18.26
C SER A 119 2.61 -2.39 17.22
N ARG A 120 3.27 -3.48 17.67
CA ARG A 120 3.63 -4.60 16.79
C ARG A 120 2.42 -5.37 16.25
N ALA A 121 1.32 -5.42 17.00
CA ALA A 121 0.07 -6.00 16.50
C ALA A 121 -0.49 -5.15 15.35
N TYR A 122 -0.49 -3.82 15.48
CA TYR A 122 -0.90 -2.92 14.41
C TYR A 122 -0.02 -3.03 13.16
N SER A 123 1.29 -3.19 13.32
CA SER A 123 2.21 -3.41 12.18
C SER A 123 1.85 -4.65 11.37
N LYS A 124 1.55 -5.76 12.06
CA LYS A 124 1.11 -7.00 11.41
C LYS A 124 -0.25 -6.82 10.74
N GLU A 125 -1.14 -6.08 11.38
CA GLU A 125 -2.48 -5.79 10.85
C GLU A 125 -2.40 -4.99 9.54
N ILE A 126 -1.61 -3.91 9.48
CA ILE A 126 -1.47 -3.12 8.25
C ILE A 126 -0.73 -3.86 7.15
N SER A 127 0.27 -4.68 7.49
CA SER A 127 0.95 -5.54 6.52
C SER A 127 -0.03 -6.57 5.90
N SER A 128 -0.85 -7.22 6.72
CA SER A 128 -1.92 -8.11 6.23
C SER A 128 -3.02 -7.39 5.46
N TYR A 129 -3.35 -6.14 5.84
CA TYR A 129 -4.27 -5.30 5.08
C TYR A 129 -3.71 -4.96 3.71
N CYS A 130 -2.43 -4.58 3.62
CA CYS A 130 -1.75 -4.33 2.34
C CYS A 130 -1.82 -5.55 1.42
N GLY A 131 -1.54 -6.75 1.94
CA GLY A 131 -1.62 -7.98 1.14
C GLY A 131 -3.00 -8.18 0.51
N ARG A 132 -4.06 -8.08 1.32
CA ARG A 132 -5.46 -8.17 0.83
C ARG A 132 -5.81 -7.05 -0.15
N LEU A 133 -5.34 -5.82 0.11
CA LEU A 133 -5.57 -4.69 -0.77
C LEU A 133 -4.94 -4.92 -2.15
N LEU A 134 -3.71 -5.42 -2.20
CA LEU A 134 -3.05 -5.73 -3.46
C LEU A 134 -3.68 -6.94 -4.15
N GLU A 135 -4.08 -7.98 -3.42
CA GLU A 135 -4.82 -9.11 -4.00
C GLU A 135 -6.12 -8.66 -4.69
N GLU A 136 -6.80 -7.64 -4.14
CA GLU A 136 -8.03 -7.09 -4.70
C GLU A 136 -7.81 -6.07 -5.82
N THR A 137 -6.65 -5.39 -5.85
CA THR A 137 -6.43 -4.21 -6.72
C THR A 137 -5.15 -4.28 -7.58
N GLU A 138 -4.54 -5.45 -7.72
CA GLU A 138 -3.27 -5.65 -8.45
C GLU A 138 -3.35 -5.09 -9.88
N ASP A 139 -4.45 -5.36 -10.59
CA ASP A 139 -4.64 -4.92 -11.97
C ASP A 139 -4.76 -3.39 -12.08
N GLU A 140 -5.57 -2.77 -11.23
CA GLU A 140 -5.76 -1.32 -11.21
C GLU A 140 -4.49 -0.59 -10.81
N VAL A 141 -3.78 -1.09 -9.79
CA VAL A 141 -2.50 -0.51 -9.33
C VAL A 141 -1.44 -0.64 -10.43
N SER A 142 -1.35 -1.81 -11.07
CA SER A 142 -0.43 -2.04 -12.19
C SER A 142 -0.69 -1.09 -13.35
N GLN A 143 -1.97 -0.92 -13.72
CA GLN A 143 -2.36 0.01 -14.77
C GLN A 143 -2.03 1.46 -14.41
N CYS A 144 -2.27 1.88 -13.17
CA CYS A 144 -1.92 3.21 -12.69
C CYS A 144 -0.41 3.46 -12.75
N LEU A 145 0.41 2.52 -12.28
CA LEU A 145 1.88 2.64 -12.30
C LEU A 145 2.44 2.76 -13.73
N LEU A 146 1.88 2.00 -14.67
CA LEU A 146 2.25 2.09 -16.09
C LEU A 146 1.79 3.43 -16.71
N ALA A 147 0.59 3.89 -16.37
CA ALA A 147 0.03 5.15 -16.89
C ALA A 147 0.80 6.39 -16.37
N ILE A 148 1.21 6.41 -15.11
CA ILE A 148 2.02 7.48 -14.53
C ILE A 148 3.32 7.67 -15.34
N CYS A 149 3.96 6.58 -15.77
CA CYS A 149 5.16 6.67 -16.59
C CYS A 149 4.90 7.19 -18.00
N ALA A 150 3.77 6.85 -18.62
CA ALA A 150 3.38 7.43 -19.90
C ALA A 150 3.15 8.95 -19.79
N TYR A 151 2.57 9.41 -18.67
CA TYR A 151 2.33 10.82 -18.40
C TYR A 151 3.62 11.59 -18.11
N ILE A 152 4.54 11.04 -17.31
CA ILE A 152 5.83 11.69 -17.00
C ILE A 152 6.77 11.68 -18.21
N SER A 153 6.74 10.66 -19.07
CA SER A 153 7.60 10.60 -20.26
C SER A 153 7.15 11.52 -21.41
N THR A 154 5.98 12.18 -21.27
CA THR A 154 5.47 13.15 -22.24
C THR A 154 5.77 14.62 -21.88
N PHE A 155 6.37 14.87 -20.71
CA PHE A 155 6.90 16.17 -20.30
C PHE A 155 8.42 16.11 -20.16
#